data_AF-A0A064CIM3-F1
#
_entry.id   AF-A0A064CIM3-F1
#
_cell.length_a   1.000
_cell.length_b   1.000
_cell.length_c   1.000
_cell.angle_alpha   90.00
_cell.angle_beta   90.00
_cell.angle_gamma   90.00
#
_symmetry.space_group_name_H-M   'P 1'
#
loop_
_entity.id
_entity.type
_entity.pdbx_description
1 polymer ?
#
loop_
_entity_poly.entity_id
_entity_poly.type
_entity_poly.pdbx_seq_one_letter_code
_entity_poly.pdbx_strand_id
1 'polypeptide(L)'
;MPNIDVTAAVAPRPVRDTELPDDISTDAPHRPTGLGVLTRGIAVALLCLVAYASSYAHNFADALAGSRAAYLVVLPVLALLIAAGYRTTSHGVGDGESDWIVATLIGILGLAAIYLLIGRMPTLSAWWRLESLTVLVWAVCCVVILFGIRHALTMRSLWIFLACFATPVPYLAATAALGGTPTAAAVVAAVIGAVAVFLATRTLAMHRRVAATAISLAASAPLVINCASWFLPTVVVAAGVIPVLSVIGARLTPDRRAADPSERPISAAMPHRSSRTVGVLAVGTAVLAAAGLHQYGATAQPTIPMDWAARSGLSRVASYDFVTKFAGPDATLVRYAVPAAKGMPAAAVDVLSTPSEAVLADLSDVVWYPTARPVSYRAVAASNGIPPGTRAVHSDADAAADARGVDWYALTWTQRAGALFQRVTVIVSQSLSGDQAPPAPQPPDVLDASVGSWLWLSRQRPQGLDHVDPLVSQRAARLTAAVSGISDSPSPGGPRRRD
;
A
#
# COMPACT_ATOMS: atom_id res chain seq x y z
N MET A 1 12.70 -9.93 87.00
CA MET A 1 12.86 -9.37 85.64
C MET A 1 14.12 -9.98 85.05
N PRO A 2 14.03 -10.86 84.04
CA PRO A 2 15.20 -11.55 83.52
C PRO A 2 15.93 -10.69 82.48
N ASN A 3 17.25 -10.72 82.59
CA ASN A 3 18.23 -10.07 81.73
C ASN A 3 18.26 -10.82 80.38
N ILE A 4 17.96 -10.13 79.27
CA ILE A 4 18.07 -10.70 77.92
C ILE A 4 19.47 -10.41 77.42
N ASP A 5 20.33 -11.42 77.47
CA ASP A 5 21.64 -11.41 76.81
C ASP A 5 21.45 -11.35 75.29
N VAL A 6 21.92 -10.26 74.69
CA VAL A 6 22.02 -10.09 73.24
C VAL A 6 23.22 -10.91 72.77
N THR A 7 22.96 -12.17 72.41
CA THR A 7 23.94 -13.03 71.75
C THR A 7 24.37 -12.46 70.39
N ALA A 8 25.69 -12.47 70.19
CA ALA A 8 26.41 -11.94 69.05
C ALA A 8 25.86 -12.40 67.68
N ALA A 9 25.78 -11.46 66.74
CA ALA A 9 25.53 -11.72 65.33
C ALA A 9 26.65 -12.58 64.76
N VAL A 10 26.32 -13.84 64.45
CA VAL A 10 27.19 -14.75 63.70
C VAL A 10 27.38 -14.19 62.30
N ALA A 11 28.61 -13.81 61.96
CA ALA A 11 28.96 -13.38 60.62
C ALA A 11 28.69 -14.52 59.61
N PRO A 12 28.10 -14.24 58.44
CA PRO A 12 27.80 -15.26 57.44
C PRO A 12 29.12 -15.92 56.99
N ARG A 13 29.14 -17.26 57.09
CA ARG A 13 30.28 -18.09 56.70
C ARG A 13 30.53 -17.90 55.18
N PRO A 14 31.77 -17.66 54.74
CA PRO A 14 32.09 -17.63 53.32
C PRO A 14 31.81 -19.02 52.72
N VAL A 15 30.88 -19.07 51.77
CA VAL A 15 30.56 -20.26 50.97
C VAL A 15 31.83 -20.65 50.22
N ARG A 16 32.28 -21.89 50.40
CA ARG A 16 33.43 -22.45 49.65
C ARG A 16 32.91 -22.98 48.32
N ASP A 17 33.67 -22.78 47.24
CA ASP A 17 33.32 -23.19 45.86
C ASP A 17 32.97 -24.68 45.69
N THR A 18 33.23 -25.51 46.71
CA THR A 18 32.90 -26.94 46.75
C THR A 18 31.47 -27.25 47.19
N GLU A 19 30.67 -26.26 47.61
CA GLU A 19 29.26 -26.44 48.01
C GLU A 19 28.26 -26.08 46.89
N LEU A 20 28.73 -25.73 45.70
CA LEU A 20 27.86 -25.55 44.53
C LEU A 20 27.43 -26.93 44.01
N PRO A 21 26.13 -27.20 43.80
CA PRO A 21 25.68 -28.47 43.23
C PRO A 21 26.34 -28.70 41.86
N ASP A 22 26.95 -29.87 41.68
CA ASP A 22 27.62 -30.34 40.44
C ASP A 22 26.68 -30.35 39.20
N ASP A 23 25.39 -30.06 39.37
CA ASP A 23 24.40 -29.96 38.30
C ASP A 23 24.40 -28.61 37.56
N ILE A 24 25.20 -27.63 37.99
CA ILE A 24 25.43 -26.42 37.19
C ILE A 24 26.50 -26.75 36.16
N SER A 25 26.07 -27.24 35.00
CA SER A 25 26.95 -27.42 33.84
C SER A 25 27.78 -26.16 33.62
N THR A 26 29.08 -26.31 33.85
CA THR A 26 30.13 -25.33 33.53
C THR A 26 30.65 -25.54 32.12
N ASP A 27 29.81 -26.08 31.21
CA ASP A 27 30.12 -26.07 29.79
C ASP A 27 30.38 -24.63 29.37
N ALA A 28 31.65 -24.36 29.02
CA ALA A 28 32.08 -23.07 28.52
C ALA A 28 31.07 -22.61 27.46
N PRO A 29 30.52 -21.38 27.56
CA PRO A 29 29.49 -20.92 26.66
C PRO A 29 30.02 -21.07 25.24
N HIS A 30 29.41 -21.97 24.47
CA HIS A 30 29.74 -22.17 23.06
C HIS A 30 29.75 -20.80 22.42
N ARG A 31 30.91 -20.40 21.86
CA ARG A 31 31.09 -19.08 21.24
C ARG A 31 29.90 -18.82 20.32
N PRO A 32 29.03 -17.83 20.60
CA PRO A 32 27.92 -17.54 19.73
C PRO A 32 28.50 -16.96 18.43
N THR A 33 28.59 -17.80 17.40
CA THR A 33 29.04 -17.39 16.07
C THR A 33 28.11 -16.29 15.55
N GLY A 34 28.63 -15.08 15.36
CA GLY A 34 27.89 -13.90 14.88
C GLY A 34 27.18 -14.09 13.53
N LEU A 35 27.43 -15.20 12.83
CA LEU A 35 26.71 -15.69 11.64
C LEU A 35 25.21 -15.96 11.89
N GLY A 36 24.76 -16.17 13.14
CA GLY A 36 23.36 -16.48 13.44
C GLY A 36 22.36 -15.34 13.16
N VAL A 37 22.80 -14.08 13.27
CA VAL A 37 21.91 -12.91 13.07
C VAL A 37 21.65 -12.68 11.59
N LEU A 38 22.72 -12.71 10.80
CA LEU A 38 22.67 -12.50 9.36
C LEU A 38 21.87 -13.61 8.67
N THR A 39 22.10 -14.87 9.05
CA THR A 39 21.36 -16.02 8.50
C THR A 39 19.87 -15.94 8.80
N ARG A 40 19.48 -15.59 10.04
CA ARG A 40 18.07 -15.36 10.39
C ARG A 40 17.46 -14.16 9.66
N GLY A 41 18.22 -13.08 9.49
CA GLY A 41 17.76 -11.90 8.74
C GLY A 41 17.51 -12.22 7.26
N ILE A 42 18.45 -12.96 6.64
CA ILE A 42 18.30 -13.48 5.28
C ILE A 42 17.09 -14.42 5.20
N ALA A 43 16.89 -15.30 6.19
CA ALA A 43 15.73 -16.19 6.23
C ALA A 43 14.41 -15.41 6.27
N VAL A 44 14.28 -14.37 7.11
CA VAL A 44 13.08 -13.50 7.13
C VAL A 44 12.85 -12.88 5.76
N ALA A 45 13.90 -12.31 5.15
CA ALA A 45 13.80 -11.66 3.85
C ALA A 45 13.33 -12.64 2.77
N LEU A 46 13.92 -13.85 2.73
CA LEU A 46 13.55 -14.90 1.78
C LEU A 46 12.12 -15.43 2.02
N LEU A 47 11.73 -15.66 3.27
CA LEU A 47 10.37 -16.13 3.61
C LEU A 47 9.30 -15.11 3.19
N CYS A 48 9.57 -13.81 3.34
CA CYS A 48 8.67 -12.76 2.87
C CYS A 48 8.68 -12.65 1.34
N LEU A 49 9.87 -12.70 0.71
CA LEU A 49 10.01 -12.64 -0.73
C LEU A 49 9.28 -13.79 -1.42
N VAL A 50 9.42 -15.02 -0.91
CA VAL A 50 8.76 -16.20 -1.47
C VAL A 50 7.26 -16.18 -1.22
N ALA A 51 6.82 -15.84 -0.01
CA ALA A 51 5.39 -15.79 0.32
C ALA A 51 4.61 -14.81 -0.56
N TYR A 52 5.28 -13.73 -1.01
CA TYR A 52 4.65 -12.64 -1.75
C TYR A 52 5.31 -12.35 -3.10
N ALA A 53 5.97 -13.35 -3.68
CA ALA A 53 6.71 -13.21 -4.94
C ALA A 53 5.84 -12.68 -6.07
N SER A 54 4.59 -13.16 -6.18
CA SER A 54 3.62 -12.66 -7.17
C SER A 54 3.33 -11.17 -6.96
N SER A 55 3.02 -10.74 -5.73
CA SER A 55 2.76 -9.33 -5.43
C SER A 55 3.95 -8.43 -5.75
N TYR A 56 5.18 -8.86 -5.44
CA TYR A 56 6.39 -8.12 -5.82
C TYR A 56 6.59 -8.06 -7.33
N ALA A 57 6.35 -9.17 -8.05
CA ALA A 57 6.46 -9.21 -9.50
C ALA A 57 5.44 -8.26 -10.17
N HIS A 58 4.19 -8.22 -9.69
CA HIS A 58 3.19 -7.26 -10.17
C HIS A 58 3.60 -5.83 -9.89
N ASN A 59 4.01 -5.50 -8.66
CA ASN A 59 4.51 -4.16 -8.33
C ASN A 59 5.68 -3.72 -9.22
N PHE A 60 6.59 -4.65 -9.55
CA PHE A 60 7.70 -4.38 -10.43
C PHE A 60 7.26 -4.18 -11.88
N ALA A 61 6.34 -5.01 -12.39
CA ALA A 61 5.77 -4.87 -13.72
C ALA A 61 4.97 -3.56 -13.87
N ASP A 62 4.14 -3.21 -12.88
CA ASP A 62 3.39 -1.96 -12.83
C ASP A 62 4.33 -0.76 -12.81
N ALA A 63 5.41 -0.84 -12.04
CA ALA A 63 6.43 0.21 -11.99
C ALA A 63 7.15 0.39 -13.34
N LEU A 64 7.44 -0.71 -14.06
CA LEU A 64 7.96 -0.66 -15.43
C LEU A 64 6.95 -0.07 -16.42
N ALA A 65 5.66 -0.32 -16.22
CA ALA A 65 4.56 0.24 -17.00
C ALA A 65 4.22 1.71 -16.64
N GLY A 66 4.96 2.31 -15.70
CA GLY A 66 4.83 3.71 -15.32
C GLY A 66 3.89 3.99 -14.15
N SER A 67 3.60 2.99 -13.30
CA SER A 67 2.86 3.20 -12.04
C SER A 67 3.52 4.27 -11.21
N ARG A 68 2.69 5.13 -10.62
CA ARG A 68 3.11 6.17 -9.67
C ARG A 68 3.60 5.56 -8.38
N ALA A 69 3.17 4.35 -8.02
CA ALA A 69 3.62 3.64 -6.82
C ALA A 69 5.00 2.96 -6.97
N ALA A 70 5.83 3.35 -7.94
CA ALA A 70 7.14 2.75 -8.22
C ALA A 70 8.09 2.68 -7.00
N TYR A 71 7.93 3.54 -5.99
CA TYR A 71 8.73 3.49 -4.77
C TYR A 71 8.56 2.17 -3.97
N LEU A 72 7.46 1.44 -4.18
CA LEU A 72 7.24 0.13 -3.56
C LEU A 72 8.31 -0.89 -3.96
N VAL A 73 8.96 -0.72 -5.12
CA VAL A 73 10.09 -1.56 -5.57
C VAL A 73 11.30 -1.42 -4.62
N VAL A 74 11.56 -0.22 -4.09
CA VAL A 74 12.70 0.01 -3.18
C VAL A 74 12.36 -0.22 -1.72
N LEU A 75 11.07 -0.28 -1.36
CA LEU A 75 10.64 -0.40 0.04
C LEU A 75 11.24 -1.61 0.78
N PRO A 76 11.35 -2.83 0.21
CA PRO A 76 12.01 -3.95 0.87
C PRO A 76 13.49 -3.69 1.17
N VAL A 77 14.19 -3.00 0.26
CA VAL A 77 15.60 -2.62 0.45
C VAL A 77 15.73 -1.62 1.60
N LEU A 78 14.83 -0.63 1.67
CA LEU A 78 14.80 0.32 2.79
C LEU A 78 14.46 -0.35 4.12
N ALA A 79 13.56 -1.32 4.13
CA ALA A 79 13.23 -2.11 5.30
C ALA A 79 14.45 -2.86 5.86
N LEU A 80 15.20 -3.54 4.97
CA LEU A 80 16.44 -4.23 5.32
C LEU A 80 17.52 -3.27 5.81
N LEU A 81 17.63 -2.09 5.18
CA LEU A 81 18.56 -1.05 5.58
C LEU A 81 18.30 -0.57 7.01
N ILE A 82 17.03 -0.29 7.34
CA ILE A 82 16.61 0.10 8.69
C ILE A 82 16.84 -1.05 9.67
N ALA A 83 16.44 -2.27 9.33
CA ALA A 83 16.62 -3.46 10.16
C ALA A 83 18.11 -3.70 10.49
N ALA A 84 19.02 -3.49 9.52
CA ALA A 84 20.46 -3.60 9.73
C ALA A 84 21.03 -2.55 10.70
N GLY A 85 20.26 -1.53 11.09
CA GLY A 85 20.56 -0.57 12.16
C GLY A 85 20.27 -1.09 13.57
N TYR A 86 19.54 -2.19 13.71
CA TYR A 86 19.25 -2.83 14.99
C TYR A 86 20.31 -3.89 15.28
N ARG A 87 21.29 -3.53 16.12
CA ARG A 87 22.45 -4.36 16.48
C ARG A 87 22.54 -4.73 17.97
N THR A 88 21.53 -4.37 18.77
CA THR A 88 21.47 -4.63 20.20
C THR A 88 20.14 -5.26 20.59
N THR A 89 20.14 -6.06 21.66
CA THR A 89 18.95 -6.70 22.25
C THR A 89 18.60 -6.06 23.59
N SER A 90 17.33 -6.11 23.97
CA SER A 90 16.91 -5.70 25.32
C SER A 90 17.20 -6.79 26.36
N HIS A 91 17.28 -6.38 27.63
CA HIS A 91 17.60 -7.24 28.77
C HIS A 91 16.44 -8.19 29.13
N GLY A 92 16.76 -9.42 29.58
CA GLY A 92 15.85 -10.35 30.28
C GLY A 92 15.76 -11.77 29.68
N VAL A 93 15.14 -12.69 30.41
CA VAL A 93 14.91 -14.09 29.99
C VAL A 93 13.85 -14.15 28.89
N GLY A 94 14.15 -14.79 27.76
CA GLY A 94 13.19 -15.01 26.66
C GLY A 94 12.52 -16.38 26.80
N ASP A 95 11.19 -16.41 26.69
CA ASP A 95 10.42 -17.66 26.61
C ASP A 95 10.03 -17.93 25.15
N GLY A 96 10.56 -19.02 24.61
CA GLY A 96 10.33 -19.42 23.22
C GLY A 96 8.90 -19.86 22.94
N GLU A 97 8.15 -20.33 23.94
CA GLU A 97 6.74 -20.72 23.82
C GLU A 97 5.85 -19.49 23.68
N SER A 98 6.05 -18.49 24.56
CA SER A 98 5.38 -17.19 24.49
C SER A 98 5.56 -16.52 23.13
N ASP A 99 6.76 -16.57 22.54
CA ASP A 99 7.00 -16.01 21.20
C ASP A 99 6.11 -16.65 20.12
N TRP A 100 5.92 -17.98 20.17
CA TRP A 100 5.06 -18.70 19.23
C TRP A 100 3.59 -18.35 19.41
N ILE A 101 3.13 -18.27 20.67
CA ILE A 101 1.75 -17.88 20.98
C ILE A 101 1.47 -16.48 20.42
N VAL A 102 2.35 -15.52 20.71
CA VAL A 102 2.21 -14.14 20.25
C VAL A 102 2.27 -14.05 18.73
N ALA A 103 3.22 -14.72 18.07
CA ALA A 103 3.31 -14.73 16.62
C ALA A 103 2.07 -15.35 15.96
N THR A 104 1.55 -16.44 16.53
CA THR A 104 0.34 -17.11 16.03
C THR A 104 -0.88 -16.22 16.18
N LEU A 105 -1.05 -15.56 17.33
CA LEU A 105 -2.12 -14.59 17.55
C LEU A 105 -2.04 -13.41 16.58
N ILE A 106 -0.85 -12.81 16.42
CA ILE A 106 -0.63 -11.71 15.47
C ILE A 106 -0.93 -12.15 14.04
N GLY A 107 -0.43 -13.32 13.64
CA GLY A 107 -0.64 -13.87 12.30
C GLY A 107 -2.12 -14.13 12.01
N ILE A 108 -2.79 -14.91 12.85
CA ILE A 108 -4.20 -15.26 12.65
C ILE A 108 -5.08 -14.03 12.74
N LEU A 109 -4.98 -13.25 13.83
CA LEU A 109 -5.86 -12.09 14.03
C LEU A 109 -5.57 -10.98 13.01
N GLY A 110 -4.30 -10.73 12.69
CA GLY A 110 -3.89 -9.71 11.72
C GLY A 110 -4.35 -10.05 10.31
N LEU A 111 -4.11 -11.29 9.84
CA LEU A 111 -4.57 -11.72 8.52
C LEU A 111 -6.10 -11.80 8.44
N ALA A 112 -6.77 -12.29 9.49
CA ALA A 112 -8.23 -12.32 9.56
C ALA A 112 -8.83 -10.91 9.55
N ALA A 113 -8.26 -9.96 10.31
CA ALA A 113 -8.71 -8.58 10.30
C ALA A 113 -8.57 -7.94 8.92
N ILE A 114 -7.44 -8.15 8.23
CA ILE A 114 -7.24 -7.68 6.85
C ILE A 114 -8.25 -8.31 5.91
N TYR A 115 -8.45 -9.63 5.98
CA TYR A 115 -9.41 -10.36 5.14
C TYR A 115 -10.85 -9.86 5.34
N LEU A 116 -11.29 -9.69 6.59
CA LEU A 116 -12.61 -9.17 6.92
C LEU A 116 -12.79 -7.73 6.44
N LEU A 117 -11.75 -6.91 6.56
CA LEU A 117 -11.78 -5.51 6.12
C LEU A 117 -11.84 -5.39 4.59
N ILE A 118 -11.13 -6.25 3.86
CA ILE A 118 -11.23 -6.35 2.39
C ILE A 118 -12.66 -6.69 1.98
N GLY A 119 -13.29 -7.67 2.65
CA GLY A 119 -14.68 -8.04 2.37
C GLY A 119 -15.69 -6.94 2.73
N ARG A 120 -15.43 -6.19 3.81
CA ARG A 120 -16.34 -5.14 4.30
C ARG A 120 -16.21 -3.82 3.55
N MET A 121 -15.01 -3.47 3.08
CA MET A 121 -14.70 -2.21 2.40
C MET A 121 -13.80 -2.46 1.18
N PRO A 122 -14.32 -3.12 0.12
CA PRO A 122 -13.50 -3.50 -1.03
C PRO A 122 -12.86 -2.31 -1.73
N THR A 123 -13.58 -1.21 -1.92
CA THR A 123 -13.01 0.00 -2.57
C THR A 123 -11.91 0.66 -1.75
N LEU A 124 -12.16 0.89 -0.45
CA LEU A 124 -11.16 1.51 0.42
C LEU A 124 -9.94 0.61 0.56
N SER A 125 -10.15 -0.70 0.72
CA SER A 125 -9.07 -1.67 0.89
C SER A 125 -8.23 -1.82 -0.37
N ALA A 126 -8.84 -1.78 -1.55
CA ALA A 126 -8.13 -1.79 -2.83
C ALA A 126 -7.34 -0.48 -3.03
N TRP A 127 -7.93 0.68 -2.72
CA TRP A 127 -7.24 1.96 -2.83
C TRP A 127 -6.04 2.06 -1.87
N TRP A 128 -6.20 1.64 -0.62
CA TRP A 128 -5.10 1.55 0.35
C TRP A 128 -4.16 0.36 0.09
N ARG A 129 -4.51 -0.53 -0.84
CA ARG A 129 -3.83 -1.81 -1.08
C ARG A 129 -3.55 -2.57 0.22
N LEU A 130 -4.56 -2.74 1.07
CA LEU A 130 -4.41 -3.37 2.39
C LEU A 130 -3.86 -4.79 2.32
N GLU A 131 -3.97 -5.45 1.17
CA GLU A 131 -3.27 -6.70 0.88
C GLU A 131 -1.75 -6.60 1.10
N SER A 132 -1.11 -5.44 0.86
CA SER A 132 0.32 -5.24 1.08
C SER A 132 0.70 -5.30 2.56
N LEU A 133 -0.24 -5.02 3.47
CA LEU A 133 -0.03 -5.14 4.92
C LEU A 133 0.06 -6.59 5.37
N THR A 134 -0.42 -7.56 4.58
CA THR A 134 -0.26 -8.99 4.92
C THR A 134 1.22 -9.38 4.95
N VAL A 135 2.04 -8.79 4.06
CA VAL A 135 3.51 -8.94 4.06
C VAL A 135 4.10 -8.44 5.37
N LEU A 136 3.61 -7.30 5.87
CA LEU A 136 4.05 -6.72 7.12
C LEU A 136 3.70 -7.63 8.31
N VAL A 137 2.47 -8.15 8.37
CA VAL A 137 2.03 -9.10 9.41
C VAL A 137 2.90 -10.36 9.39
N TRP A 138 3.15 -10.92 8.20
CA TRP A 138 4.00 -12.10 8.05
C TRP A 138 5.46 -11.83 8.46
N ALA A 139 6.00 -10.67 8.08
CA ALA A 139 7.35 -10.25 8.47
C ALA A 139 7.46 -10.11 10.00
N VAL A 140 6.47 -9.51 10.66
CA VAL A 140 6.41 -9.45 12.13
C VAL A 140 6.41 -10.85 12.73
N CYS A 141 5.58 -11.78 12.22
CA CYS A 141 5.55 -13.17 12.70
C CYS A 141 6.93 -13.84 12.56
N CYS A 142 7.57 -13.71 11.40
CA CYS A 142 8.90 -14.25 11.16
C CYS A 142 9.95 -13.65 12.11
N VAL A 143 9.90 -12.33 12.36
CA VAL A 143 10.83 -11.67 13.28
C VAL A 143 10.57 -12.09 14.73
N VAL A 144 9.32 -12.17 15.18
CA VAL A 144 8.97 -12.63 16.53
C VAL A 144 9.44 -14.07 16.74
N ILE A 145 9.22 -14.96 15.78
CA ILE A 145 9.65 -16.37 15.90
C ILE A 145 11.18 -16.46 15.86
N LEU A 146 11.85 -15.82 14.90
CA LEU A 146 13.30 -15.99 14.72
C LEU A 146 14.15 -15.17 15.68
N PHE A 147 13.69 -14.02 16.15
CA PHE A 147 14.45 -13.10 17.00
C PHE A 147 13.81 -12.82 18.37
N GLY A 148 12.57 -13.24 18.59
CA GLY A 148 11.82 -13.02 19.82
C GLY A 148 11.00 -11.73 19.80
N ILE A 149 9.89 -11.71 20.55
CA ILE A 149 8.96 -10.56 20.60
C ILE A 149 9.64 -9.28 21.05
N ARG A 150 10.60 -9.39 21.98
CA ARG A 150 11.33 -8.22 22.50
C ARG A 150 12.13 -7.52 21.40
N HIS A 151 12.81 -8.30 20.57
CA HIS A 151 13.55 -7.73 19.45
C HIS A 151 12.60 -7.07 18.44
N ALA A 152 11.47 -7.73 18.12
CA ALA A 152 10.43 -7.13 17.30
C ALA A 152 9.94 -5.79 17.90
N LEU A 153 9.69 -5.69 19.20
CA LEU A 153 9.27 -4.44 19.85
C LEU A 153 10.35 -3.35 19.81
N THR A 154 11.63 -3.70 19.91
CA THR A 154 12.72 -2.71 19.74
C THR A 154 12.70 -2.11 18.33
N MET A 155 12.32 -2.90 17.32
CA MET A 155 12.14 -2.48 15.93
C MET A 155 10.89 -1.61 15.69
N ARG A 156 10.26 -1.02 16.72
CA ARG A 156 9.07 -0.16 16.57
C ARG A 156 9.18 0.90 15.46
N SER A 157 10.34 1.52 15.27
CA SER A 157 10.53 2.54 14.22
C SER A 157 10.51 1.95 12.82
N LEU A 158 11.00 0.72 12.63
CA LEU A 158 10.85 -0.03 11.38
C LEU A 158 9.37 -0.33 11.11
N TRP A 159 8.64 -0.81 12.13
CA TRP A 159 7.22 -1.14 11.96
C TRP A 159 6.36 0.09 11.68
N ILE A 160 6.62 1.22 12.33
CA ILE A 160 5.95 2.49 12.03
C ILE A 160 6.28 2.95 10.60
N PHE A 161 7.56 2.89 10.21
CA PHE A 161 7.96 3.24 8.84
C PHE A 161 7.24 2.37 7.81
N LEU A 162 7.21 1.05 8.00
CA LEU A 162 6.51 0.14 7.09
C LEU A 162 4.99 0.35 7.12
N ALA A 163 4.37 0.55 8.28
CA ALA A 163 2.94 0.84 8.36
C ALA A 163 2.56 2.13 7.61
N CYS A 164 3.44 3.14 7.62
CA CYS A 164 3.22 4.40 6.91
C CYS A 164 3.46 4.31 5.40
N PHE A 165 4.33 3.43 4.92
CA PHE A 165 4.79 3.42 3.52
C PHE A 165 4.53 2.12 2.75
N ALA A 166 4.04 1.06 3.40
CA ALA A 166 3.62 -0.18 2.73
C ALA A 166 2.37 0.01 1.87
N THR A 167 1.55 1.03 2.17
CA THR A 167 0.40 1.42 1.36
C THR A 167 0.78 2.63 0.49
N PRO A 168 0.34 2.70 -0.78
CA PRO A 168 0.74 3.78 -1.70
C PRO A 168 0.06 5.12 -1.38
N VAL A 169 -1.05 5.13 -0.63
CA VAL A 169 -1.89 6.32 -0.44
C VAL A 169 -1.13 7.51 0.14
N PRO A 170 -0.34 7.39 1.23
CA PRO A 170 0.41 8.52 1.77
C PRO A 170 1.41 9.10 0.75
N TYR A 171 2.06 8.24 -0.02
CA TYR A 171 2.99 8.65 -1.08
C TYR A 171 2.27 9.37 -2.23
N LEU A 172 1.15 8.82 -2.71
CA LEU A 172 0.35 9.40 -3.79
C LEU A 172 -0.26 10.75 -3.36
N ALA A 173 -0.75 10.85 -2.13
CA ALA A 173 -1.28 12.08 -1.56
C ALA A 173 -0.22 13.18 -1.46
N ALA A 174 0.97 12.84 -0.94
CA ALA A 174 2.10 13.78 -0.88
C ALA A 174 2.56 14.22 -2.28
N THR A 175 2.60 13.29 -3.22
CA THR A 175 2.93 13.56 -4.63
C THR A 175 1.92 14.51 -5.27
N ALA A 176 0.62 14.27 -5.03
CA ALA A 176 -0.46 15.13 -5.53
C ALA A 176 -0.43 16.53 -4.90
N ALA A 177 -0.10 16.64 -3.60
CA ALA A 177 0.08 17.92 -2.92
C ALA A 177 1.24 18.75 -3.52
N LEU A 178 2.28 18.07 -4.04
CA LEU A 178 3.40 18.67 -4.75
C LEU A 178 3.15 18.86 -6.27
N GLY A 179 1.93 18.60 -6.74
CA GLY A 179 1.50 18.87 -8.13
C GLY A 179 1.48 17.67 -9.06
N GLY A 180 1.84 16.46 -8.61
CA GLY A 180 1.63 15.23 -9.39
C GLY A 180 2.63 14.96 -10.53
N THR A 181 3.71 15.72 -10.62
CA THR A 181 4.74 15.52 -11.66
C THR A 181 5.66 14.32 -11.32
N PRO A 182 6.35 13.72 -12.32
CA PRO A 182 7.36 12.71 -12.05
C PRO A 182 8.48 13.21 -11.11
N THR A 183 8.84 14.50 -11.21
CA THR A 183 9.77 15.15 -10.29
C THR A 183 9.24 15.18 -8.86
N ALA A 184 7.98 15.60 -8.65
CA ALA A 184 7.36 15.60 -7.33
C ALA A 184 7.35 14.18 -6.72
N ALA A 185 6.97 13.19 -7.50
CA ALA A 185 6.97 11.78 -7.11
C ALA A 185 8.38 11.29 -6.71
N ALA A 186 9.41 11.67 -7.48
CA ALA A 186 10.81 11.33 -7.18
C ALA A 186 11.35 12.08 -5.94
N VAL A 187 10.93 13.33 -5.70
CA VAL A 187 11.24 14.07 -4.45
C VAL A 187 10.68 13.33 -3.25
N VAL A 188 9.40 12.94 -3.26
CA VAL A 188 8.77 12.21 -2.15
C VAL A 188 9.50 10.88 -1.91
N ALA A 189 9.84 10.15 -2.97
CA ALA A 189 10.60 8.90 -2.86
C ALA A 189 11.99 9.12 -2.23
N ALA A 190 12.72 10.16 -2.65
CA ALA A 190 14.01 10.51 -2.08
C ALA A 190 13.91 10.88 -0.59
N VAL A 191 12.84 11.57 -0.18
CA VAL A 191 12.56 11.89 1.24
C VAL A 191 12.31 10.61 2.03
N ILE A 192 11.51 9.66 1.51
CA ILE A 192 11.30 8.35 2.16
C ILE A 192 12.63 7.61 2.34
N GLY A 193 13.49 7.60 1.30
CA GLY A 193 14.83 7.04 1.36
C GLY A 193 15.70 7.71 2.43
N ALA A 194 15.68 9.03 2.52
CA ALA A 194 16.43 9.79 3.52
C ALA A 194 15.94 9.51 4.96
N VAL A 195 14.62 9.39 5.17
CA VAL A 195 14.06 8.96 6.46
C VAL A 195 14.59 7.57 6.83
N ALA A 196 14.67 6.64 5.87
CA ALA A 196 15.26 5.33 6.11
C ALA A 196 16.75 5.41 6.50
N VAL A 197 17.55 6.30 5.89
CA VAL A 197 18.94 6.57 6.31
C VAL A 197 19.01 7.03 7.77
N PHE A 198 18.15 7.99 8.15
CA PHE A 198 18.11 8.51 9.52
C PHE A 198 17.78 7.42 10.55
N LEU A 199 16.88 6.49 10.20
CA LEU A 199 16.48 5.37 11.05
C LEU A 199 17.54 4.26 11.08
N ALA A 200 18.17 3.94 9.94
CA ALA A 200 19.20 2.92 9.81
C ALA A 200 20.53 3.29 10.51
N THR A 201 20.78 4.58 10.71
CA THR A 201 21.98 5.11 11.39
C THR A 201 21.76 5.38 12.87
N ARG A 202 20.70 4.83 13.49
CA ARG A 202 20.32 5.08 14.89
C ARG A 202 21.42 4.90 15.95
N THR A 203 22.43 4.08 15.68
CA THR A 203 23.57 3.83 16.59
C THR A 203 24.64 4.93 16.53
N LEU A 204 24.58 5.84 15.54
CA LEU A 204 25.50 6.95 15.42
C LEU A 204 25.03 8.16 16.23
N ALA A 205 25.97 9.04 16.59
CA ALA A 205 25.63 10.33 17.22
C ALA A 205 24.69 11.16 16.32
N MET A 206 23.78 11.92 16.94
CA MET A 206 22.72 12.66 16.25
C MET A 206 23.21 13.52 15.07
N HIS A 207 24.34 14.23 15.24
CA HIS A 207 24.92 15.05 14.17
C HIS A 207 25.36 14.23 12.95
N ARG A 208 25.93 13.03 13.15
CA ARG A 208 26.30 12.12 12.05
C ARG A 208 25.07 11.57 11.33
N ARG A 209 24.00 11.28 12.08
CA ARG A 209 22.73 10.82 11.51
C ARG A 209 22.10 11.88 10.62
N VAL A 210 22.04 13.12 11.11
CA VAL A 210 21.53 14.26 10.34
C VAL A 210 22.43 14.52 9.13
N ALA A 211 23.76 14.48 9.28
CA ALA A 211 24.69 14.64 8.17
C ALA A 211 24.51 13.56 7.08
N ALA A 212 24.41 12.28 7.45
CA ALA A 212 24.18 11.19 6.49
C ALA A 212 22.84 11.35 5.75
N THR A 213 21.80 11.80 6.47
CA THR A 213 20.48 12.09 5.89
C THR A 213 20.54 13.26 4.92
N ALA A 214 21.22 14.35 5.29
CA ALA A 214 21.42 15.52 4.44
C ALA A 214 22.26 15.19 3.20
N ILE A 215 23.31 14.38 3.33
CA ILE A 215 24.12 13.88 2.21
C ILE A 215 23.25 13.06 1.26
N SER A 216 22.41 12.15 1.79
CA SER A 216 21.50 11.35 0.98
C SER A 216 20.53 12.25 0.17
N LEU A 217 19.96 13.29 0.79
CA LEU A 217 19.08 14.23 0.09
C LEU A 217 19.82 15.05 -0.96
N ALA A 218 20.98 15.60 -0.60
CA ALA A 218 21.80 16.40 -1.50
C ALA A 218 22.30 15.61 -2.71
N ALA A 219 22.68 14.34 -2.51
CA ALA A 219 23.08 13.43 -3.58
C ALA A 219 21.91 13.03 -4.49
N SER A 220 20.70 12.91 -3.95
CA SER A 220 19.50 12.58 -4.73
C SER A 220 18.95 13.77 -5.54
N ALA A 221 19.14 15.01 -5.05
CA ALA A 221 18.64 16.23 -5.70
C ALA A 221 18.99 16.37 -7.20
N PRO A 222 20.26 16.23 -7.65
CA PRO A 222 20.59 16.38 -9.06
C PRO A 222 19.90 15.33 -9.95
N LEU A 223 19.74 14.09 -9.46
CA LEU A 223 19.04 13.04 -10.20
C LEU A 223 17.55 13.37 -10.35
N VAL A 224 16.92 13.81 -9.25
CA VAL A 224 15.50 14.15 -9.26
C VAL A 224 15.22 15.33 -10.20
N ILE A 225 16.09 16.33 -10.25
CA ILE A 225 15.92 17.50 -11.11
C ILE A 225 16.19 17.17 -12.58
N ASN A 226 17.27 16.46 -12.89
CA ASN A 226 17.74 16.29 -14.26
C ASN A 226 17.24 15.01 -14.94
N CYS A 227 16.84 13.99 -14.18
CA CYS A 227 16.50 12.65 -14.70
C CYS A 227 15.04 12.24 -14.43
N ALA A 228 14.15 13.17 -14.08
CA ALA A 228 12.75 12.87 -13.77
C ALA A 228 11.98 12.19 -14.93
N SER A 229 12.41 12.41 -16.18
CA SER A 229 11.86 11.73 -17.36
C SER A 229 12.11 10.22 -17.35
N TRP A 230 13.16 9.76 -16.65
CA TRP A 230 13.47 8.35 -16.42
C TRP A 230 12.95 7.95 -15.03
N PHE A 231 11.63 8.01 -14.87
CA PHE A 231 10.97 7.98 -13.56
C PHE A 231 11.41 6.79 -12.67
N LEU A 232 11.27 5.55 -13.15
CA LEU A 232 11.63 4.36 -12.37
C LEU A 232 13.12 4.30 -12.01
N PRO A 233 14.08 4.41 -12.95
CA PRO A 233 15.50 4.46 -12.61
C PRO A 233 15.84 5.54 -11.59
N THR A 234 15.26 6.74 -11.74
CA THR A 234 15.46 7.84 -10.80
C THR A 234 14.96 7.50 -9.41
N VAL A 235 13.78 6.90 -9.27
CA VAL A 235 13.26 6.42 -7.97
C VAL A 235 14.18 5.35 -7.37
N VAL A 236 14.59 4.35 -8.16
CA VAL A 236 15.47 3.26 -7.68
C VAL A 236 16.80 3.80 -7.15
N VAL A 237 17.42 4.74 -7.87
CA VAL A 237 18.70 5.31 -7.45
C VAL A 237 18.52 6.28 -6.28
N ALA A 238 17.59 7.22 -6.39
CA ALA A 238 17.40 8.29 -5.40
C ALA A 238 16.85 7.81 -4.06
N ALA A 239 15.99 6.78 -4.07
CA ALA A 239 15.32 6.26 -2.89
C ALA A 239 15.84 4.88 -2.46
N GLY A 240 16.63 4.19 -3.28
CA GLY A 240 17.23 2.89 -2.93
C GLY A 240 18.74 2.97 -2.81
N VAL A 241 19.44 3.18 -3.93
CA VAL A 241 20.91 3.09 -4.01
C VAL A 241 21.61 4.16 -3.15
N ILE A 242 21.22 5.43 -3.30
CA ILE A 242 21.84 6.54 -2.56
C ILE A 242 21.67 6.37 -1.04
N PRO A 243 20.48 6.04 -0.52
CA PRO A 243 20.30 5.71 0.90
C PRO A 243 21.24 4.59 1.39
N VAL A 244 21.37 3.49 0.62
CA VAL A 244 22.25 2.38 0.98
C VAL A 244 23.71 2.84 1.05
N LEU A 245 24.19 3.53 0.03
CA LEU A 245 25.56 4.08 0.00
C LEU A 245 25.80 5.09 1.14
N SER A 246 24.82 5.93 1.45
CA SER A 246 24.91 6.91 2.55
C SER A 246 25.07 6.23 3.90
N VAL A 247 24.32 5.15 4.17
CA VAL A 247 24.45 4.38 5.41
C VAL A 247 25.79 3.64 5.46
N ILE A 248 26.25 3.07 4.35
CA ILE A 248 27.56 2.40 4.28
C ILE A 248 28.68 3.41 4.58
N GLY A 249 28.69 4.56 3.90
CA GLY A 249 29.68 5.62 4.13
C GLY A 249 29.67 6.14 5.57
N ALA A 250 28.49 6.39 6.14
CA ALA A 250 28.35 6.82 7.52
C ALA A 250 28.92 5.80 8.53
N ARG A 251 28.80 4.50 8.24
CA ARG A 251 29.33 3.42 9.09
C ARG A 251 30.82 3.16 8.91
N LEU A 252 31.37 3.43 7.73
CA LEU A 252 32.81 3.30 7.45
C LEU A 252 33.62 4.47 8.02
N THR A 253 32.98 5.60 8.32
CA THR A 253 33.66 6.77 8.88
C THR A 253 34.09 6.49 10.33
N PRO A 254 35.40 6.57 10.66
CA PRO A 254 35.91 6.22 11.98
C PRO A 254 35.19 7.00 13.10
N ASP A 255 34.70 6.28 14.11
CA ASP A 255 34.21 6.91 15.34
C ASP A 255 35.33 6.94 16.38
N ARG A 256 35.73 8.14 16.81
CA ARG A 256 36.75 8.32 17.86
C ARG A 256 36.16 8.13 19.26
N ARG A 257 34.84 8.08 19.39
CA ARG A 257 34.15 7.72 20.64
C ARG A 257 33.88 6.22 20.64
N ALA A 258 34.68 5.51 21.43
CA ALA A 258 34.59 4.08 21.66
C ALA A 258 33.14 3.65 21.94
N ALA A 259 32.79 2.47 21.41
CA ALA A 259 31.57 1.76 21.72
C ALA A 259 31.37 1.72 23.24
N ASP A 260 30.15 2.03 23.69
CA ASP A 260 29.78 1.86 25.09
C ASP A 260 29.95 0.37 25.45
N PRO A 261 30.87 0.02 26.38
CA PRO A 261 31.17 -1.37 26.70
C PRO A 261 29.99 -2.11 27.34
N SER A 262 28.90 -1.42 27.66
CA SER A 262 27.65 -1.99 28.15
C SER A 262 26.76 -2.61 27.07
N GLU A 263 27.01 -2.38 25.78
CA GLU A 263 26.21 -2.95 24.69
C GLU A 263 26.59 -4.42 24.42
N ARG A 264 25.70 -5.36 24.78
CA ARG A 264 25.85 -6.77 24.38
C ARG A 264 25.44 -6.97 22.91
N PRO A 265 26.22 -7.73 22.13
CA PRO A 265 25.86 -8.08 20.77
C PRO A 265 24.60 -8.96 20.74
N ILE A 266 23.74 -8.79 19.73
CA ILE A 266 22.47 -9.54 19.59
C ILE A 266 22.67 -11.05 19.75
N SER A 267 23.79 -11.57 19.24
CA SER A 267 24.12 -13.00 19.27
C SER A 267 24.18 -13.60 20.68
N ALA A 268 24.37 -12.80 21.73
CA ALA A 268 24.46 -13.26 23.11
C ALA A 268 23.10 -13.52 23.79
N ALA A 269 21.98 -13.07 23.20
CA ALA A 269 20.64 -13.14 23.81
C ALA A 269 19.59 -13.77 22.88
N MET A 270 20.02 -14.47 21.82
CA MET A 270 19.10 -15.05 20.84
C MET A 270 18.46 -16.36 21.33
N PRO A 271 17.16 -16.58 21.04
CA PRO A 271 16.55 -17.89 21.26
C PRO A 271 17.26 -18.98 20.45
N HIS A 272 17.52 -20.14 21.04
CA HIS A 272 17.92 -21.32 20.27
C HIS A 272 16.70 -21.83 19.48
N ARG A 273 16.79 -21.83 18.15
CA ARG A 273 15.71 -22.28 17.27
C ARG A 273 16.15 -23.54 16.52
N SER A 274 15.31 -24.57 16.57
CA SER A 274 15.53 -25.84 15.87
C SER A 274 15.28 -25.66 14.36
N SER A 275 15.87 -26.53 13.54
CA SER A 275 15.54 -26.65 12.11
C SER A 275 14.04 -26.86 11.87
N ARG A 276 13.33 -27.48 12.82
CA ARG A 276 11.87 -27.63 12.80
C ARG A 276 11.14 -26.28 12.74
N THR A 277 11.62 -25.27 13.45
CA THR A 277 11.06 -23.90 13.42
C THR A 277 11.10 -23.32 12.02
N VAL A 278 12.24 -23.46 11.33
CA VAL A 278 12.41 -23.00 9.94
C VAL A 278 11.49 -23.80 9.00
N GLY A 279 11.36 -25.11 9.22
CA GLY A 279 10.43 -25.96 8.46
C GLY A 279 8.97 -25.51 8.58
N VAL A 280 8.49 -25.19 9.79
CA VAL A 280 7.12 -24.68 9.99
C VAL A 280 6.92 -23.33 9.30
N LEU A 281 7.89 -22.42 9.39
CA LEU A 281 7.82 -21.13 8.68
C LEU A 281 7.81 -21.33 7.16
N ALA A 282 8.60 -22.26 6.64
CA ALA A 282 8.62 -22.59 5.21
C ALA A 282 7.27 -23.15 4.73
N VAL A 283 6.62 -24.00 5.53
CA VAL A 283 5.26 -24.49 5.25
C VAL A 283 4.25 -23.32 5.24
N GLY A 284 4.29 -22.45 6.25
CA GLY A 284 3.43 -21.26 6.29
C GLY A 284 3.64 -20.34 5.08
N THR A 285 4.89 -20.10 4.69
CA THR A 285 5.25 -19.37 3.46
C THR A 285 4.69 -20.07 2.22
N ALA A 286 4.77 -21.39 2.11
CA ALA A 286 4.22 -22.13 0.98
C ALA A 286 2.70 -22.02 0.89
N VAL A 287 1.99 -22.06 2.03
CA VAL A 287 0.53 -21.84 2.07
C VAL A 287 0.17 -20.41 1.63
N LEU A 288 0.88 -19.40 2.14
CA LEU A 288 0.66 -18.00 1.74
C LEU A 288 0.96 -17.77 0.26
N ALA A 289 2.06 -18.33 -0.24
CA ALA A 289 2.42 -18.26 -1.65
C ALA A 289 1.33 -18.90 -2.52
N ALA A 290 0.86 -20.10 -2.14
CA ALA A 290 -0.22 -20.80 -2.86
C ALA A 290 -1.54 -20.02 -2.85
N ALA A 291 -1.89 -19.40 -1.72
CA ALA A 291 -3.05 -18.51 -1.64
C ALA A 291 -2.91 -17.28 -2.56
N GLY A 292 -1.69 -16.72 -2.66
CA GLY A 292 -1.37 -15.57 -3.51
C GLY A 292 -1.23 -15.84 -5.00
N LEU A 293 -1.27 -17.11 -5.45
CA LEU A 293 -1.23 -17.47 -6.88
C LEU A 293 -2.53 -17.13 -7.62
N HIS A 294 -3.64 -16.90 -6.92
CA HIS A 294 -4.96 -16.64 -7.52
C HIS A 294 -5.19 -15.16 -7.92
N GLN A 295 -4.14 -14.37 -8.12
CA GLN A 295 -4.28 -12.94 -8.40
C GLN A 295 -4.62 -12.66 -9.88
N TYR A 296 -5.55 -11.72 -10.05
CA TYR A 296 -6.35 -11.42 -11.24
C TYR A 296 -5.58 -11.32 -12.56
N GLY A 297 -6.11 -11.99 -13.59
CA GLY A 297 -5.67 -11.80 -14.97
C GLY A 297 -6.08 -10.42 -15.48
N ALA A 298 -5.13 -9.70 -16.11
CA ALA A 298 -5.42 -8.48 -16.85
C ALA A 298 -6.48 -8.77 -17.91
N THR A 299 -7.65 -8.15 -17.77
CA THR A 299 -8.68 -8.25 -18.80
C THR A 299 -8.25 -7.39 -19.97
N ALA A 300 -8.11 -7.98 -21.16
CA ALA A 300 -7.71 -7.25 -22.35
C ALA A 300 -8.67 -6.06 -22.57
N GLN A 301 -8.10 -4.86 -22.64
CA GLN A 301 -8.90 -3.65 -22.77
C GLN A 301 -9.48 -3.55 -24.20
N PRO A 302 -10.78 -3.24 -24.36
CA PRO A 302 -11.34 -3.01 -25.67
C PRO A 302 -10.68 -1.80 -26.32
N THR A 303 -10.31 -1.94 -27.60
CA THR A 303 -9.80 -0.83 -28.41
C THR A 303 -10.96 -0.19 -29.15
N ILE A 304 -11.02 1.14 -29.14
CA ILE A 304 -12.11 1.92 -29.74
C ILE A 304 -11.58 3.09 -30.58
N PRO A 305 -12.37 3.61 -31.54
CA PRO A 305 -11.98 4.77 -32.36
C PRO A 305 -11.74 6.04 -31.53
N MET A 306 -10.78 6.89 -31.91
CA MET A 306 -10.51 8.14 -31.16
C MET A 306 -11.68 9.14 -31.18
N ASP A 307 -12.52 9.07 -32.21
CA ASP A 307 -13.71 9.91 -32.40
C ASP A 307 -14.99 9.30 -31.79
N TRP A 308 -14.85 8.27 -30.94
CA TRP A 308 -15.99 7.57 -30.33
C TRP A 308 -16.98 8.51 -29.65
N ALA A 309 -16.52 9.52 -28.91
CA ALA A 309 -17.40 10.43 -28.19
C ALA A 309 -18.30 11.21 -29.16
N ALA A 310 -17.75 11.68 -30.28
CA ALA A 310 -18.53 12.36 -31.32
C ALA A 310 -19.51 11.39 -31.99
N ARG A 311 -19.11 10.14 -32.26
CA ARG A 311 -19.99 9.08 -32.80
C ARG A 311 -21.10 8.67 -31.83
N SER A 312 -20.88 8.80 -30.52
CA SER A 312 -21.91 8.62 -29.49
C SER A 312 -22.88 9.81 -29.38
N GLY A 313 -22.68 10.89 -30.13
CA GLY A 313 -23.45 12.13 -29.99
C GLY A 313 -23.17 12.87 -28.68
N LEU A 314 -22.02 12.62 -28.05
CA LEU A 314 -21.61 13.26 -26.80
C LEU A 314 -20.85 14.55 -27.09
N SER A 315 -21.19 15.63 -26.38
CA SER A 315 -20.51 16.92 -26.48
C SER A 315 -19.73 17.21 -25.20
N ARG A 316 -18.51 17.72 -25.33
CA ARG A 316 -17.68 18.13 -24.19
C ARG A 316 -18.29 19.35 -23.51
N VAL A 317 -18.47 19.30 -22.19
CA VAL A 317 -19.07 20.40 -21.41
C VAL A 317 -18.14 20.93 -20.33
N ALA A 318 -17.29 20.09 -19.73
CA ALA A 318 -16.34 20.54 -18.72
C ALA A 318 -15.02 19.74 -18.75
N SER A 319 -13.97 20.34 -18.23
CA SER A 319 -12.68 19.69 -17.95
C SER A 319 -12.25 19.95 -16.52
N TYR A 320 -11.60 18.95 -15.91
CA TYR A 320 -11.23 18.98 -14.51
C TYR A 320 -9.72 18.79 -14.34
N ASP A 321 -9.02 19.90 -14.14
CA ASP A 321 -7.55 19.92 -14.17
C ASP A 321 -6.93 19.32 -12.90
N PHE A 322 -7.70 19.17 -11.82
CA PHE A 322 -7.21 18.57 -10.57
C PHE A 322 -6.67 17.15 -10.79
N VAL A 323 -7.15 16.44 -11.83
CA VAL A 323 -6.72 15.06 -12.10
C VAL A 323 -5.25 14.96 -12.45
N THR A 324 -4.66 16.04 -12.98
CA THR A 324 -3.24 16.08 -13.33
C THR A 324 -2.33 15.87 -12.12
N LYS A 325 -2.81 16.26 -10.92
CA LYS A 325 -2.11 16.04 -9.66
C LYS A 325 -2.04 14.56 -9.27
N PHE A 326 -2.97 13.74 -9.75
CA PHE A 326 -3.07 12.32 -9.39
C PHE A 326 -2.55 11.41 -10.50
N ALA A 327 -2.97 11.65 -11.74
CA ALA A 327 -2.62 10.82 -12.89
C ALA A 327 -1.39 11.35 -13.67
N GLY A 328 -1.02 12.61 -13.49
CA GLY A 328 0.12 13.23 -14.16
C GLY A 328 -0.21 14.37 -15.10
N PRO A 329 0.82 15.08 -15.59
CA PRO A 329 0.64 16.28 -16.41
C PRO A 329 -0.09 16.00 -17.73
N ASP A 330 0.07 14.80 -18.30
CA ASP A 330 -0.55 14.42 -19.57
C ASP A 330 -1.95 13.79 -19.40
N ALA A 331 -2.47 13.74 -18.17
CA ALA A 331 -3.78 13.19 -17.90
C ALA A 331 -4.89 14.23 -18.06
N THR A 332 -6.05 13.79 -18.53
CA THR A 332 -7.23 14.66 -18.68
C THR A 332 -8.46 14.00 -18.10
N LEU A 333 -9.33 14.79 -17.47
CA LEU A 333 -10.66 14.36 -17.04
C LEU A 333 -11.69 15.28 -17.68
N VAL A 334 -12.52 14.71 -18.55
CA VAL A 334 -13.47 15.47 -19.35
C VAL A 334 -14.88 14.94 -19.11
N ARG A 335 -15.81 15.85 -18.83
CA ARG A 335 -17.24 15.55 -18.78
C ARG A 335 -17.90 15.85 -20.10
N TYR A 336 -18.63 14.86 -20.59
CA TYR A 336 -19.49 14.95 -21.75
C TYR A 336 -20.96 15.02 -21.33
N ALA A 337 -21.72 15.89 -21.98
CA ALA A 337 -23.17 15.94 -21.84
C ALA A 337 -23.82 14.77 -22.57
N VAL A 338 -24.81 14.19 -21.90
CA VAL A 338 -25.72 13.21 -22.48
C VAL A 338 -27.03 13.92 -22.81
N PRO A 339 -27.57 13.77 -24.03
CA PRO A 339 -28.87 14.33 -24.39
C PRO A 339 -29.97 13.88 -23.42
N ALA A 340 -30.79 14.82 -22.95
CA ALA A 340 -31.95 14.51 -22.12
C ALA A 340 -32.88 13.53 -22.85
N ALA A 341 -33.38 12.54 -22.12
CA ALA A 341 -34.36 11.60 -22.64
C ALA A 341 -35.63 11.70 -21.80
N LYS A 342 -36.79 11.81 -22.46
CA LYS A 342 -38.08 12.01 -21.78
C LYS A 342 -38.34 10.86 -20.80
N GLY A 343 -38.64 11.20 -19.55
CA GLY A 343 -38.92 10.22 -18.48
C GLY A 343 -37.70 9.44 -17.99
N MET A 344 -36.48 9.90 -18.31
CA MET A 344 -35.24 9.27 -17.86
C MET A 344 -34.45 10.24 -16.97
N PRO A 345 -33.75 9.74 -15.95
CA PRO A 345 -32.88 10.58 -15.13
C PRO A 345 -31.75 11.23 -15.94
N ALA A 346 -31.28 12.39 -15.46
CA ALA A 346 -30.14 13.08 -16.05
C ALA A 346 -28.87 12.24 -15.93
N ALA A 347 -27.99 12.34 -16.94
CA ALA A 347 -26.76 11.57 -17.00
C ALA A 347 -25.61 12.39 -17.58
N ALA A 348 -24.39 11.95 -17.29
CA ALA A 348 -23.16 12.46 -17.88
C ALA A 348 -22.19 11.31 -18.14
N VAL A 349 -21.21 11.53 -19.02
CA VAL A 349 -20.11 10.61 -19.24
C VAL A 349 -18.82 11.31 -18.90
N ASP A 350 -18.09 10.82 -17.90
CA ASP A 350 -16.79 11.33 -17.51
C ASP A 350 -15.70 10.40 -18.04
N VAL A 351 -14.67 10.97 -18.66
CA VAL A 351 -13.58 10.21 -19.28
C VAL A 351 -12.25 10.69 -18.70
N LEU A 352 -11.60 9.81 -17.95
CA LEU A 352 -10.22 9.98 -17.51
C LEU A 352 -9.28 9.36 -18.55
N SER A 353 -8.45 10.16 -19.21
CA SER A 353 -7.46 9.70 -20.19
C SER A 353 -6.03 9.90 -19.68
N THR A 354 -5.13 8.95 -19.96
CA THR A 354 -3.69 9.01 -19.63
C THR A 354 -2.88 8.18 -20.63
N PRO A 355 -1.61 8.50 -20.89
CA PRO A 355 -0.73 7.68 -21.72
C PRO A 355 -0.27 6.37 -21.05
N SER A 356 -0.49 6.17 -19.74
CA SER A 356 -0.06 4.97 -18.99
C SER A 356 -1.24 4.20 -18.42
N GLU A 357 -1.32 2.91 -18.76
CA GLU A 357 -2.29 1.97 -18.20
C GLU A 357 -2.10 1.78 -16.69
N ALA A 358 -0.85 1.67 -16.23
CA ALA A 358 -0.52 1.48 -14.81
C ALA A 358 -1.01 2.64 -13.95
N VAL A 359 -1.00 3.87 -14.48
CA VAL A 359 -1.59 5.04 -13.80
C VAL A 359 -3.11 4.91 -13.64
N LEU A 360 -3.82 4.35 -14.62
CA LEU A 360 -5.25 4.07 -14.45
C LEU A 360 -5.49 2.98 -13.41
N ALA A 361 -4.64 1.96 -13.39
CA ALA A 361 -4.70 0.88 -12.41
C ALA A 361 -4.47 1.43 -10.98
N ASP A 362 -3.49 2.32 -10.77
CA ASP A 362 -3.27 2.97 -9.47
C ASP A 362 -4.51 3.74 -8.97
N LEU A 363 -5.36 4.20 -9.89
CA LEU A 363 -6.54 5.00 -9.60
C LEU A 363 -7.85 4.22 -9.71
N SER A 364 -7.82 2.90 -9.94
CA SER A 364 -8.98 2.07 -10.28
C SER A 364 -10.10 2.13 -9.25
N ASP A 365 -9.72 2.25 -7.99
CA ASP A 365 -10.62 2.23 -6.83
C ASP A 365 -10.82 3.62 -6.19
N VAL A 366 -10.33 4.68 -6.83
CA VAL A 366 -10.59 6.06 -6.38
C VAL A 366 -12.02 6.46 -6.74
N VAL A 367 -12.78 6.87 -5.73
CA VAL A 367 -14.12 7.45 -5.88
C VAL A 367 -13.98 8.96 -6.09
N TRP A 368 -14.35 9.44 -7.28
CA TRP A 368 -14.24 10.86 -7.64
C TRP A 368 -15.48 11.68 -7.31
N TYR A 369 -16.58 11.04 -6.96
CA TYR A 369 -17.86 11.74 -6.77
C TYR A 369 -18.15 11.88 -5.28
N PRO A 370 -18.78 13.00 -4.88
CA PRO A 370 -19.12 13.23 -3.48
C PRO A 370 -20.08 12.15 -2.98
N THR A 371 -19.83 11.67 -1.77
CA THR A 371 -20.65 10.64 -1.11
C THR A 371 -20.74 10.95 0.37
N ALA A 372 -21.95 10.93 0.93
CA ALA A 372 -22.13 11.07 2.38
C ALA A 372 -21.76 9.80 3.17
N ARG A 373 -21.58 8.67 2.48
CA ARG A 373 -21.27 7.35 3.04
C ARG A 373 -20.20 6.66 2.19
N PRO A 374 -19.39 5.75 2.76
CA PRO A 374 -18.46 4.96 1.98
C PRO A 374 -19.19 4.11 0.93
N VAL A 375 -18.76 4.18 -0.32
CA VAL A 375 -19.33 3.41 -1.43
C VAL A 375 -18.37 2.32 -1.88
N SER A 376 -18.90 1.26 -2.49
CA SER A 376 -18.12 0.10 -2.92
C SER A 376 -18.36 -0.23 -4.39
N TYR A 377 -17.27 -0.40 -5.14
CA TYR A 377 -17.31 -0.87 -6.51
C TYR A 377 -17.64 -2.36 -6.53
N ARG A 378 -18.62 -2.74 -7.34
CA ARG A 378 -19.04 -4.13 -7.53
C ARG A 378 -18.83 -4.53 -8.99
N ALA A 379 -18.28 -5.71 -9.22
CA ALA A 379 -18.17 -6.25 -10.56
C ALA A 379 -19.57 -6.44 -11.16
N VAL A 380 -19.74 -6.03 -12.42
CA VAL A 380 -20.96 -6.26 -13.19
C VAL A 380 -20.68 -7.37 -14.19
N ALA A 381 -21.58 -8.35 -14.27
CA ALA A 381 -21.44 -9.43 -15.24
C ALA A 381 -21.44 -8.86 -16.67
N ALA A 382 -20.45 -9.27 -17.47
CA ALA A 382 -20.39 -8.89 -18.87
C ALA A 382 -21.65 -9.39 -19.59
N SER A 383 -22.24 -8.54 -20.42
CA SER A 383 -23.43 -8.85 -21.20
C SER A 383 -23.45 -7.99 -22.47
N ASN A 384 -24.41 -8.24 -23.37
CA ASN A 384 -24.53 -7.45 -24.60
C ASN A 384 -24.72 -5.96 -24.24
N GLY A 385 -23.72 -5.14 -24.56
CA GLY A 385 -23.69 -3.70 -24.27
C GLY A 385 -23.07 -3.31 -22.93
N ILE A 386 -22.56 -4.26 -22.14
CA ILE A 386 -21.75 -4.00 -20.94
C ILE A 386 -20.34 -4.54 -21.17
N PRO A 387 -19.32 -3.67 -21.30
CA PRO A 387 -17.93 -4.09 -21.49
C PRO A 387 -17.43 -5.07 -20.43
N PRO A 388 -16.49 -5.96 -20.79
CA PRO A 388 -15.81 -6.78 -19.80
C PRO A 388 -15.05 -5.88 -18.80
N GLY A 389 -15.07 -6.26 -17.53
CA GLY A 389 -14.44 -5.48 -16.46
C GLY A 389 -15.25 -4.26 -15.99
N THR A 390 -16.50 -4.07 -16.45
CA THR A 390 -17.36 -3.02 -15.91
C THR A 390 -17.61 -3.20 -14.40
N ARG A 391 -17.51 -2.09 -13.66
CA ARG A 391 -17.81 -2.02 -12.23
C ARG A 391 -18.91 -1.00 -11.99
N ALA A 392 -19.85 -1.33 -11.12
CA ALA A 392 -20.92 -0.43 -10.66
C ALA A 392 -20.57 0.14 -9.29
N VAL A 393 -20.97 1.38 -9.05
CA VAL A 393 -20.89 2.04 -7.74
C VAL A 393 -22.04 3.03 -7.64
N HIS A 394 -22.57 3.26 -6.44
CA HIS A 394 -23.65 4.20 -6.23
C HIS A 394 -23.58 4.78 -4.82
N SER A 395 -24.08 5.98 -4.64
CA SER A 395 -24.49 6.45 -3.31
C SER A 395 -25.83 5.77 -2.95
N ASP A 396 -26.00 5.45 -1.67
CA ASP A 396 -27.16 4.72 -1.17
C ASP A 396 -28.44 5.55 -1.32
N ALA A 397 -29.51 4.96 -1.87
CA ALA A 397 -30.79 5.63 -2.13
C ALA A 397 -31.80 5.49 -0.98
N ASP A 398 -31.42 4.84 0.13
CA ASP A 398 -32.32 4.61 1.26
C ASP A 398 -32.77 5.93 1.92
N ALA A 399 -33.93 6.41 1.44
CA ALA A 399 -35.02 7.28 1.96
C ALA A 399 -34.77 8.41 2.98
N ALA A 400 -33.66 8.45 3.70
CA ALA A 400 -33.16 9.68 4.31
C ALA A 400 -32.45 10.46 3.21
N ALA A 401 -33.23 10.86 2.19
CA ALA A 401 -32.80 11.76 1.13
C ALA A 401 -32.05 12.92 1.78
N ASP A 402 -30.75 13.01 1.54
CA ASP A 402 -30.07 14.26 1.78
C ASP A 402 -30.84 15.27 0.93
N ALA A 403 -31.46 16.28 1.55
CA ALA A 403 -32.40 17.20 0.90
C ALA A 403 -31.77 17.99 -0.27
N ARG A 404 -30.47 17.76 -0.52
CA ARG A 404 -29.67 18.25 -1.62
C ARG A 404 -29.72 17.38 -2.89
N GLY A 405 -30.27 16.16 -2.83
CA GLY A 405 -30.53 15.29 -4.00
C GLY A 405 -29.28 14.82 -4.76
N VAL A 406 -28.13 14.74 -4.09
CA VAL A 406 -26.83 14.49 -4.75
C VAL A 406 -26.59 12.99 -5.01
N ASP A 407 -27.63 12.16 -4.97
CA ASP A 407 -27.47 10.72 -5.13
C ASP A 407 -27.23 10.30 -6.58
N TRP A 408 -26.33 9.35 -6.78
CA TRP A 408 -25.85 8.97 -8.10
C TRP A 408 -25.56 7.48 -8.20
N TYR A 409 -25.66 6.97 -9.42
CA TYR A 409 -25.27 5.62 -9.82
C TYR A 409 -24.28 5.73 -10.97
N ALA A 410 -23.21 4.94 -10.96
CA ALA A 410 -22.23 4.95 -12.03
C ALA A 410 -21.78 3.55 -12.46
N LEU A 411 -21.54 3.42 -13.76
CA LEU A 411 -20.86 2.29 -14.39
C LEU A 411 -19.51 2.76 -14.93
N THR A 412 -18.44 2.05 -14.60
CA THR A 412 -17.09 2.39 -15.04
C THR A 412 -16.37 1.20 -15.65
N TRP A 413 -15.58 1.43 -16.69
CA TRP A 413 -14.71 0.44 -17.34
C TRP A 413 -13.49 1.12 -17.93
N THR A 414 -12.48 0.32 -18.29
CA THR A 414 -11.29 0.78 -19.02
C THR A 414 -11.35 0.40 -20.49
N GLN A 415 -10.76 1.24 -21.33
CA GLN A 415 -10.68 1.04 -22.77
C GLN A 415 -9.45 1.76 -23.32
N ARG A 416 -9.06 1.44 -24.56
CA ARG A 416 -7.96 2.08 -25.26
C ARG A 416 -8.47 2.85 -26.47
N ALA A 417 -8.11 4.13 -26.58
CA ALA A 417 -8.41 4.98 -27.72
C ALA A 417 -7.09 5.49 -28.34
N GLY A 418 -6.63 4.81 -29.39
CA GLY A 418 -5.32 5.07 -30.00
C GLY A 418 -4.16 4.83 -29.04
N ALA A 419 -3.38 5.87 -28.75
CA ALA A 419 -2.25 5.84 -27.82
C ALA A 419 -2.65 6.10 -26.35
N LEU A 420 -3.92 6.44 -26.09
CA LEU A 420 -4.39 6.78 -24.75
C LEU A 420 -5.17 5.62 -24.13
N PHE A 421 -4.93 5.40 -22.85
CA PHE A 421 -5.75 4.56 -22.00
C PHE A 421 -6.81 5.44 -21.35
N GLN A 422 -8.05 4.95 -21.33
CA GLN A 422 -9.20 5.69 -20.82
C GLN A 422 -9.94 4.87 -19.77
N ARG A 423 -10.36 5.54 -18.70
CA ARG A 423 -11.43 5.06 -17.83
C ARG A 423 -12.67 5.89 -18.12
N VAL A 424 -13.70 5.24 -18.62
CA VAL A 424 -15.01 5.85 -18.87
C VAL A 424 -15.90 5.58 -17.68
N THR A 425 -16.63 6.60 -17.26
CA THR A 425 -17.62 6.52 -16.20
C THR A 425 -18.92 7.13 -16.69
N VAL A 426 -19.94 6.29 -16.87
CA VAL A 426 -21.31 6.74 -17.09
C VAL A 426 -21.92 6.98 -15.73
N ILE A 427 -22.23 8.24 -15.41
CA ILE A 427 -22.85 8.64 -14.14
C ILE A 427 -24.28 9.12 -14.39
N VAL A 428 -25.21 8.64 -13.58
CA VAL A 428 -26.64 8.93 -13.67
C VAL A 428 -27.13 9.45 -12.32
N SER A 429 -27.91 10.52 -12.34
CA SER A 429 -28.60 11.05 -11.16
C SER A 429 -29.67 10.05 -10.70
N GLN A 430 -29.80 9.85 -9.40
CA GLN A 430 -30.89 9.04 -8.85
C GLN A 430 -32.21 9.82 -8.73
N SER A 431 -32.21 11.13 -9.03
CA SER A 431 -33.42 11.93 -9.10
C SER A 431 -34.22 11.63 -10.39
N LEU A 432 -35.44 11.13 -10.22
CA LEU A 432 -36.32 10.75 -11.32
C LEU A 432 -36.93 11.95 -12.06
N SER A 433 -36.87 13.16 -11.51
CA SER A 433 -37.41 14.37 -12.18
C SER A 433 -36.64 14.72 -13.45
N GLY A 434 -35.38 14.28 -13.58
CA GLY A 434 -34.52 14.59 -14.73
C GLY A 434 -33.93 16.00 -14.70
N ASP A 435 -34.36 16.84 -13.76
CA ASP A 435 -33.92 18.24 -13.64
C ASP A 435 -32.58 18.38 -12.87
N GLN A 436 -32.18 17.32 -12.18
CA GLN A 436 -30.98 17.32 -11.35
C GLN A 436 -29.82 16.61 -12.04
N ALA A 437 -28.85 17.39 -12.50
CA ALA A 437 -27.62 16.88 -13.08
C ALA A 437 -26.81 16.04 -12.06
N PRO A 438 -26.12 14.97 -12.52
CA PRO A 438 -25.24 14.21 -11.64
C PRO A 438 -24.07 15.07 -11.13
N PRO A 439 -23.58 14.81 -9.90
CA PRO A 439 -22.52 15.61 -9.30
C PRO A 439 -21.25 15.61 -10.16
N ALA A 440 -20.53 16.74 -10.15
CA ALA A 440 -19.23 16.84 -10.78
C ALA A 440 -18.17 16.01 -10.04
N PRO A 441 -17.17 15.44 -10.72
CA PRO A 441 -16.04 14.82 -10.07
C PRO A 441 -15.24 15.86 -9.27
N GLN A 442 -14.69 15.45 -8.14
CA GLN A 442 -13.94 16.24 -7.18
C GLN A 442 -12.66 15.48 -6.78
N PRO A 443 -11.60 16.18 -6.36
CA PRO A 443 -10.42 15.52 -5.81
C PRO A 443 -10.82 14.73 -4.55
N PRO A 444 -10.31 13.50 -4.36
CA PRO A 444 -10.60 12.73 -3.16
C PRO A 444 -10.01 13.43 -1.94
N ASP A 445 -10.82 13.64 -0.91
CA ASP A 445 -10.32 14.01 0.40
C ASP A 445 -9.79 12.76 1.09
N VAL A 446 -8.46 12.66 1.23
CA VAL A 446 -7.81 11.48 1.81
C VAL A 446 -8.21 11.27 3.26
N LEU A 447 -8.46 12.34 4.02
CA LEU A 447 -8.88 12.23 5.41
C LEU A 447 -10.31 11.75 5.49
N ASP A 448 -11.22 12.31 4.69
CA ASP A 448 -12.62 11.88 4.68
C ASP A 448 -12.77 10.45 4.15
N ALA A 449 -12.15 10.14 3.02
CA ALA A 449 -12.18 8.81 2.42
C ALA A 449 -11.59 7.74 3.35
N SER A 450 -10.62 8.08 4.19
CA SER A 450 -10.01 7.14 5.13
C SER A 450 -10.73 7.15 6.49
N VAL A 451 -10.59 8.24 7.25
CA VAL A 451 -11.12 8.35 8.63
C VAL A 451 -12.64 8.35 8.63
N GLY A 452 -13.29 9.05 7.69
CA GLY A 452 -14.74 9.04 7.56
C GLY A 452 -15.29 7.62 7.33
N SER A 453 -14.62 6.84 6.49
CA SER A 453 -14.97 5.43 6.27
C SER A 453 -14.80 4.57 7.53
N TRP A 454 -13.69 4.71 8.25
CA TRP A 454 -13.48 4.00 9.50
C TRP A 454 -14.51 4.37 10.58
N LEU A 455 -14.83 5.66 10.71
CA LEU A 455 -15.87 6.15 11.62
C LEU A 455 -17.26 5.70 11.22
N TRP A 456 -17.51 5.43 9.94
CA TRP A 456 -18.77 4.87 9.49
C TRP A 456 -18.90 3.39 9.88
N LEU A 457 -17.83 2.60 9.77
CA LEU A 457 -17.83 1.19 10.17
C LEU A 457 -18.23 0.99 11.63
N SER A 458 -17.82 1.89 12.52
CA SER A 458 -18.12 1.76 13.95
C SER A 458 -19.60 1.98 14.29
N ARG A 459 -20.39 2.56 13.37
CA ARG A 459 -21.79 2.95 13.62
C ARG A 459 -22.83 1.82 13.54
N GLN A 460 -22.42 0.55 13.45
CA GLN A 460 -23.29 -0.66 13.43
C GLN A 460 -24.69 -0.44 12.83
N ARG A 461 -24.77 0.00 11.56
CA ARG A 461 -26.05 -0.01 10.85
C ARG A 461 -26.18 -1.23 9.95
N PRO A 462 -27.37 -1.88 9.92
CA PRO A 462 -27.68 -2.85 8.87
C PRO A 462 -27.40 -2.18 7.52
N GLN A 463 -26.67 -2.87 6.65
CA GLN A 463 -26.70 -2.52 5.24
C GLN A 463 -28.14 -2.76 4.80
N GLY A 464 -28.90 -1.67 4.60
CA GLY A 464 -30.18 -1.74 3.91
C GLY A 464 -29.98 -2.38 2.54
N LEU A 465 -31.03 -2.94 1.98
CA LEU A 465 -30.98 -3.46 0.61
C LEU A 465 -30.65 -2.29 -0.31
N ASP A 466 -29.44 -2.27 -0.87
CA ASP A 466 -29.02 -1.28 -1.87
C ASP A 466 -30.12 -1.13 -2.93
N HIS A 467 -30.85 -0.01 -2.89
CA HIS A 467 -31.96 0.21 -3.81
C HIS A 467 -31.53 1.19 -4.89
N VAL A 468 -31.22 0.68 -6.08
CA VAL A 468 -31.04 1.52 -7.26
C VAL A 468 -32.32 1.43 -8.07
N ASP A 469 -32.93 2.56 -8.38
CA ASP A 469 -34.15 2.59 -9.19
C ASP A 469 -33.91 1.90 -10.57
N PRO A 470 -34.83 1.03 -11.04
CA PRO A 470 -34.70 0.36 -12.33
C PRO A 470 -34.51 1.31 -13.53
N LEU A 471 -35.10 2.52 -13.50
CA LEU A 471 -34.92 3.52 -14.56
C LEU A 471 -33.50 4.09 -14.58
N VAL A 472 -32.90 4.30 -13.41
CA VAL A 472 -31.52 4.78 -13.27
C VAL A 472 -30.54 3.75 -13.84
N SER A 473 -30.68 2.49 -13.42
CA SER A 473 -29.82 1.40 -13.90
C SER A 473 -30.03 1.12 -15.40
N GLN A 474 -31.27 1.15 -15.88
CA GLN A 474 -31.58 1.02 -17.31
C GLN A 474 -30.98 2.17 -18.13
N ARG A 475 -31.05 3.41 -17.64
CA ARG A 475 -30.45 4.58 -18.30
C ARG A 475 -28.94 4.43 -18.42
N ALA A 476 -28.27 4.02 -17.34
CA ALA A 476 -26.83 3.78 -17.33
C ALA A 476 -26.43 2.64 -18.29
N ALA A 477 -27.17 1.54 -18.31
CA ALA A 477 -26.90 0.40 -19.19
C ALA A 477 -27.07 0.78 -20.68
N ARG A 478 -28.13 1.53 -21.03
CA ARG A 478 -28.34 2.00 -22.42
C ARG A 478 -27.23 2.91 -22.90
N LEU A 479 -26.76 3.82 -22.04
CA LEU A 479 -25.64 4.71 -22.36
C LEU A 479 -24.33 3.95 -22.49
N THR A 480 -24.08 2.99 -21.60
CA THR A 480 -22.91 2.11 -21.66
C THR A 480 -22.91 1.31 -22.97
N ALA A 481 -24.05 0.76 -23.38
CA ALA A 481 -24.20 0.05 -24.65
C ALA A 481 -23.98 0.97 -25.86
N ALA A 482 -24.47 2.21 -25.81
CA ALA A 482 -24.28 3.18 -26.88
C ALA A 482 -22.81 3.62 -27.03
N VAL A 483 -22.08 3.75 -25.93
CA VAL A 483 -20.65 4.09 -25.95
C VAL A 483 -19.79 2.90 -26.38
N SER A 484 -20.04 1.73 -25.80
CA SER A 484 -19.25 0.52 -26.05
C SER A 484 -19.53 -0.15 -27.39
N GLY A 485 -20.71 0.06 -27.97
CA GLY A 485 -21.10 -0.47 -29.28
C GLY A 485 -20.40 0.19 -30.46
N ILE A 486 -19.61 1.26 -30.24
CA ILE A 486 -18.85 1.94 -31.28
C ILE A 486 -17.61 1.10 -31.62
N SER A 487 -17.75 0.31 -32.67
CA SER A 487 -16.65 -0.44 -33.30
C SER A 487 -16.08 0.31 -34.50
N ASP A 488 -14.91 -0.13 -35.00
CA ASP A 488 -14.27 0.31 -36.24
C ASP A 488 -15.08 -0.06 -37.51
N SER A 489 -16.38 0.23 -37.50
CA SER A 489 -17.15 0.24 -38.73
C SER A 489 -16.70 1.46 -39.55
N PRO A 490 -16.21 1.28 -40.79
CA PRO A 490 -15.85 2.39 -41.65
C PRO A 490 -17.09 3.27 -41.85
N SER A 491 -16.92 4.58 -41.64
CA SER A 491 -17.99 5.55 -41.84
C SER A 491 -18.58 5.39 -43.25
N PRO A 492 -19.90 5.14 -43.42
CA PRO A 492 -20.53 4.94 -44.72
C PRO A 492 -20.74 6.28 -45.45
N GLY A 493 -19.66 7.03 -45.65
CA GLY A 493 -19.72 8.41 -46.14
C GLY A 493 -18.44 8.93 -46.80
N GLY A 494 -17.47 8.07 -47.13
CA GLY A 494 -16.35 8.48 -47.97
C GLY A 494 -16.83 8.66 -49.42
N PRO A 495 -16.74 9.86 -50.03
CA PRO A 495 -17.15 10.05 -51.41
C PRO A 495 -16.29 9.15 -52.32
N ARG A 496 -16.94 8.28 -53.09
CA ARG A 496 -16.31 7.54 -54.19
C ARG A 496 -15.71 8.57 -55.14
N ARG A 497 -14.38 8.76 -55.08
CA ARG A 497 -13.63 9.27 -56.24
C ARG A 497 -13.82 8.25 -57.35
N ARG A 498 -14.54 8.65 -58.39
CA ARG A 498 -14.43 8.04 -59.71
C ARG A 498 -13.13 8.56 -60.31
N ASP A 499 -12.19 7.66 -60.52
CA ASP A 499 -11.21 7.80 -61.60
C ASP A 499 -11.80 7.12 -62.85
#